data_AF-A0A962H8A5-F1
#
_entry.id   AF-A0A962H8A5-F1
#
_cell.length_a   1.000
_cell.length_b   1.000
_cell.length_c   1.000
_cell.angle_alpha   90.00
_cell.angle_beta   90.00
_cell.angle_gamma   90.00
#
_symmetry.space_group_name_H-M   'P 1'
#
loop_
_entity.id
_entity.type
_entity.pdbx_description
1 polymer ?
#
loop_
_entity_poly.entity_id
_entity_poly.type
_entity_poly.pdbx_seq_one_letter_code
_entity_poly.pdbx_strand_id
1 'polypeptide(L)' 'MEGIRVIDSHTAGEPTRVVISGGPDLSAADLRSSRQRLLAEFDHYRRAVVCEPRGSDVWVGAWLVPVADPQIECGVVFF' A
#
# COMPACT_ATOMS: atom_id res chain seq x y z
N MET A 1 19.80 -2.68 -0.13
CA MET A 1 18.42 -2.37 0.28
C MET A 1 17.55 -2.60 -0.94
N GLU A 2 16.56 -3.47 -0.83
CA GLU A 2 15.55 -3.64 -1.87
C GLU A 2 14.58 -2.45 -1.77
N GLY A 3 14.33 -1.76 -2.87
CA GLY A 3 13.46 -0.57 -2.90
C GLY A 3 11.98 -0.95 -3.01
N ILE A 4 11.09 -0.06 -2.53
CA ILE A 4 9.65 -0.18 -2.76
C ILE A 4 9.38 0.04 -4.25
N ARG A 5 8.76 -0.94 -4.90
CA ARG A 5 8.32 -0.83 -6.30
C ARG A 5 6.87 -0.37 -6.34
N VAL A 6 6.60 0.62 -7.18
CA VAL A 6 5.27 1.22 -7.31
C VAL A 6 4.87 1.36 -8.78
N ILE A 7 3.56 1.39 -9.02
CA ILE A 7 2.94 1.80 -10.28
C ILE A 7 2.02 2.97 -9.98
N ASP A 8 2.27 4.10 -10.61
CA ASP A 8 1.44 5.30 -10.48
C ASP A 8 0.41 5.36 -11.60
N SER A 9 -0.80 5.80 -11.26
CA SER A 9 -1.90 6.00 -12.19
C SER A 9 -2.76 7.19 -11.72
N HIS A 10 -3.74 7.56 -12.52
CA HIS A 10 -4.79 8.47 -12.07
C HIS A 10 -6.16 8.04 -12.58
N THR A 11 -7.20 8.32 -11.80
CA THR A 11 -8.60 8.17 -12.22
C THR A 11 -9.23 9.55 -12.26
N ALA A 12 -9.54 10.03 -13.47
CA ALA A 12 -10.08 11.39 -13.69
C ALA A 12 -9.27 12.54 -13.05
N GLY A 13 -7.96 12.36 -12.88
CA GLY A 13 -7.03 13.34 -12.31
C GLY A 13 -6.62 13.06 -10.87
N GLU A 14 -7.37 12.19 -10.16
CA GLU A 14 -7.01 11.78 -8.80
C GLU A 14 -5.89 10.73 -8.84
N PRO A 15 -4.71 11.00 -8.25
CA PRO A 15 -3.55 10.13 -8.38
C PRO A 15 -3.60 8.95 -7.40
N THR A 16 -3.23 7.76 -7.88
CA THR A 16 -3.12 6.54 -7.08
C THR A 16 -1.76 5.89 -7.29
N ARG A 17 -1.04 5.66 -6.20
CA ARG A 17 0.25 4.96 -6.17
C ARG A 17 0.07 3.55 -5.62
N VAL A 18 0.20 2.55 -6.50
CA VAL A 18 0.05 1.14 -6.15
C VAL A 18 1.41 0.55 -5.75
N VAL A 19 1.57 0.11 -4.50
CA VAL A 19 2.75 -0.63 -4.04
C VAL A 19 2.62 -2.10 -4.44
N ILE A 20 3.54 -2.56 -5.30
CA ILE A 20 3.51 -3.92 -5.88
C ILE A 20 4.53 -4.87 -5.24
N SER A 21 5.60 -4.35 -4.63
CA SER A 21 6.58 -5.13 -3.86
C SER A 21 7.57 -4.23 -3.11
N GLY A 22 8.44 -4.82 -2.28
CA GLY A 22 9.61 -4.13 -1.71
C GLY A 22 9.36 -3.39 -0.39
N GLY A 23 8.44 -3.90 0.44
CA GLY A 23 8.17 -3.43 1.80
C GLY A 23 7.90 -4.60 2.76
N PRO A 24 7.35 -4.34 3.96
CA PRO A 24 7.12 -5.37 4.96
C PRO A 24 5.98 -6.30 4.55
N ASP A 25 5.97 -7.50 5.12
CA ASP A 25 4.85 -8.41 4.98
C ASP A 25 3.65 -7.91 5.80
N LEU A 26 2.59 -7.52 5.10
CA LEU A 26 1.32 -7.08 5.68
C LEU A 26 0.27 -8.21 5.76
N SER A 27 0.65 -9.45 5.47
CA SER A 27 -0.25 -10.60 5.58
C SER A 27 -0.78 -10.71 7.01
N ALA A 28 -2.10 -10.90 7.12
CA ALA A 28 -2.81 -11.05 8.38
C ALA A 28 -4.07 -11.91 8.15
N ALA A 29 -4.84 -12.14 9.23
CA ALA A 29 -6.07 -12.93 9.16
C ALA A 29 -7.13 -12.33 8.23
N ASP A 30 -7.18 -10.99 8.13
CA ASP A 30 -8.04 -10.24 7.22
C ASP A 30 -7.43 -8.86 6.87
N LEU A 31 -8.03 -8.14 5.91
CA LEU A 31 -7.54 -6.83 5.47
C LEU A 31 -7.60 -5.74 6.54
N ARG A 32 -8.51 -5.86 7.52
CA ARG A 32 -8.58 -4.92 8.64
C ARG A 32 -7.35 -5.11 9.54
N SER A 33 -6.96 -6.35 9.82
CA SER A 33 -5.73 -6.64 10.54
C SER A 33 -4.50 -6.23 9.76
N SER A 34 -4.46 -6.41 8.43
CA SER A 34 -3.36 -5.90 7.58
C SER A 34 -3.23 -4.38 7.68
N ARG A 35 -4.34 -3.65 7.62
CA ARG A 35 -4.36 -2.19 7.83
C ARG A 35 -3.87 -1.80 9.22
N GLN A 36 -4.31 -2.50 10.27
CA GLN A 36 -3.86 -2.23 11.63
C GLN A 36 -2.37 -2.45 11.78
N ARG A 37 -1.84 -3.53 11.21
CA ARG A 37 -0.39 -3.83 11.20
C ARG A 37 0.40 -2.74 10.48
N LEU A 38 -0.08 -2.27 9.32
CA LEU A 38 0.52 -1.14 8.61
C LEU A 38 0.61 0.10 9.51
N LEU A 39 -0.48 0.45 10.21
CA LEU A 39 -0.53 1.64 11.06
C LEU A 39 0.29 1.51 12.36
N ALA A 40 0.29 0.33 12.98
CA ALA A 40 0.93 0.11 14.27
C ALA A 40 2.44 -0.12 14.16
N GLU A 41 2.89 -0.85 13.12
CA GLU A 41 4.27 -1.31 13.00
C GLU A 41 5.04 -0.64 11.85
N PHE A 42 4.34 -0.25 10.78
CA PHE A 42 4.95 0.09 9.50
C PHE A 42 4.51 1.45 8.93
N ASP A 43 4.03 2.38 9.76
CA ASP A 43 3.50 3.68 9.30
C ASP A 43 4.54 4.51 8.54
N HIS A 44 5.83 4.31 8.82
CA HIS A 44 6.92 4.95 8.08
C HIS A 44 6.94 4.57 6.58
N TYR A 45 6.50 3.37 6.20
CA TYR A 45 6.34 2.99 4.80
C TYR A 45 5.21 3.76 4.14
N ARG A 46 4.04 3.85 4.81
CA ARG A 46 2.90 4.65 4.35
C ARG A 46 3.33 6.08 4.04
N ARG A 47 3.99 6.73 5.02
CA ARG A 47 4.50 8.09 4.90
C ARG A 47 5.53 8.22 3.78
N ALA A 48 6.46 7.27 3.65
CA ALA A 48 7.46 7.31 2.58
C ALA A 48 6.85 7.18 1.17
N VAL A 49 5.69 6.52 1.03
CA VAL A 49 5.01 6.29 -0.25
C VAL A 49 4.21 7.52 -0.71
N VAL A 50 3.48 8.18 0.19
CA VAL A 50 2.56 9.29 -0.18
C VAL A 50 2.98 10.68 0.27
N CYS A 51 3.82 10.82 1.31
CA CYS A 51 4.24 12.16 1.76
C CYS A 51 5.41 12.71 0.92
N GLU A 52 5.63 14.01 1.03
CA GLU A 52 6.82 14.66 0.50
C GLU A 52 8.11 14.00 1.04
N PRO A 53 9.17 13.87 0.23
CA PRO A 53 9.33 14.43 -1.12
C PRO A 53 8.88 13.52 -2.26
N ARG A 54 8.35 12.31 -1.97
CA ARG A 54 8.01 11.32 -3.00
C ARG A 54 6.57 11.42 -3.48
N GLY A 55 5.69 11.93 -2.62
CA GLY A 55 4.32 12.30 -2.96
C GLY A 55 4.02 13.72 -2.48
N SER A 56 2.78 13.92 -2.05
CA SER A 56 2.15 15.19 -1.68
C SER A 56 0.76 14.87 -1.10
N ASP A 57 0.07 15.89 -0.59
CA ASP A 57 -1.22 15.71 0.10
C ASP A 57 -2.34 15.08 -0.75
N VAL A 58 -2.23 15.11 -2.08
CA VAL A 58 -3.22 14.54 -3.02
C VAL A 58 -3.02 13.06 -3.32
N TRP A 59 -1.91 12.44 -2.91
CA TRP A 59 -1.66 11.03 -3.27
C TRP A 59 -2.47 10.08 -2.43
N VAL A 60 -3.21 9.19 -3.09
CA VAL A 60 -3.77 7.99 -2.49
C VAL A 60 -2.80 6.83 -2.70
N GLY A 61 -2.39 6.17 -1.61
CA GLY A 61 -1.61 4.94 -1.64
C GLY A 61 -2.51 3.71 -1.67
N ALA A 62 -2.10 2.68 -2.41
CA ALA A 62 -2.77 1.39 -2.47
C ALA A 62 -1.73 0.26 -2.35
N TRP A 63 -1.77 -0.53 -1.28
CA TRP A 63 -0.81 -1.61 -1.08
C TRP A 63 -1.42 -2.97 -1.39
N LEU A 64 -0.83 -3.71 -2.33
CA LEU A 64 -1.26 -5.06 -2.67
C LEU A 64 -0.85 -6.04 -1.58
N VAL A 65 -1.82 -6.74 -1.01
CA VAL A 65 -1.62 -7.73 0.07
C VAL A 65 -2.14 -9.08 -0.42
N PRO A 66 -1.40 -10.18 -0.24
CA PRO A 66 -1.90 -11.51 -0.54
C PRO A 66 -3.10 -11.84 0.35
N VAL A 67 -4.02 -12.63 -0.19
CA VAL A 67 -5.22 -13.10 0.48
C VAL A 67 -5.24 -14.62 0.46
N ALA A 68 -5.77 -15.24 1.51
CA ALA A 68 -5.74 -16.70 1.66
C ALA A 68 -6.74 -17.41 0.71
N ASP A 69 -7.79 -16.71 0.27
CA ASP A 69 -8.80 -17.25 -0.63
C ASP A 69 -8.27 -17.27 -2.08
N PRO A 70 -8.14 -18.44 -2.71
CA PRO A 70 -7.64 -18.55 -4.08
C PRO A 70 -8.59 -17.98 -5.15
N GLN A 71 -9.83 -17.64 -4.81
CA GLN A 71 -10.76 -16.97 -5.72
C GLN A 71 -10.56 -15.45 -5.75
N ILE A 72 -9.82 -14.88 -4.80
CA ILE A 72 -9.55 -13.45 -4.71
C ILE A 72 -8.15 -13.20 -5.25
N GLU A 73 -8.06 -12.43 -6.33
CA GLU A 73 -6.78 -12.12 -6.98
C GLU A 73 -5.81 -11.38 -6.05
N CYS A 74 -6.31 -10.37 -5.33
CA CYS A 74 -5.52 -9.60 -4.39
C CYS A 74 -6.38 -8.87 -3.35
N GLY A 75 -5.79 -8.66 -2.18
CA GLY A 75 -6.24 -7.68 -1.21
C GLY A 75 -5.60 -6.31 -1.44
N VAL A 76 -6.27 -5.25 -1.00
CA VAL A 76 -5.71 -3.89 -1.04
C VAL A 76 -5.93 -3.15 0.28
N VAL A 77 -4.90 -2.47 0.76
CA VAL A 77 -4.98 -1.51 1.86
C VAL A 77 -4.71 -0.11 1.32
N PHE A 78 -5.74 0.74 1.34
CA PHE A 78 -5.63 2.15 0.95
C PHE A 78 -5.16 3.04 2.11
N PHE A 79 -4.45 4.12 1.80
CA PHE A 79 -3.92 5.08 2.77
C PHE A 79 -3.51 6.44 2.20
#